data_AF-A0A2D5IIS2-F1
#
_entry.id   AF-A0A2D5IIS2-F1
#
_cell.length_a   1.000
_cell.length_b   1.000
_cell.length_c   1.000
_cell.angle_alpha   90.00
_cell.angle_beta   90.00
_cell.angle_gamma   90.00
#
_symmetry.space_group_name_H-M   'P 1'
#
loop_
_entity.id
_entity.type
_entity.pdbx_description
1 polymer ?
#
loop_
_entity_poly.entity_id
_entity_poly.type
_entity_poly.pdbx_seq_one_letter_code
_entity_poly.pdbx_strand_id
1 'polypeptide(L)'
;FEGNYVAKYGTQGLDPVETLLGACILGIILIFPTTLASGQWIDLRLPWSAPDYALFVSSLLHVFVYTTYVWLVGRVGSVFASQVSYAVTLFAVFWSIILLGERPGLWFWGALLIMLLGMFLVAPRRQTASID
;
A
#
# COMPACT_ATOMS: atom_id res chain seq x y z
N PHE A 1 7.85 3.00 8.55
CA PHE A 1 9.33 3.09 8.48
C PHE A 1 9.80 3.63 7.14
N GLU A 2 9.46 3.00 6.02
CA GLU A 2 9.84 3.46 4.67
C GLU A 2 9.33 4.86 4.31
N GLY A 3 8.04 5.18 4.54
CA GLY A 3 7.52 6.52 4.24
C GLY A 3 8.28 7.66 4.92
N ASN A 4 8.81 7.43 6.15
CA ASN A 4 9.67 8.41 6.83
C ASN A 4 11.05 8.53 6.18
N TYR A 5 11.60 7.43 5.66
CA TYR A 5 12.85 7.43 4.91
C TYR A 5 12.69 8.24 3.61
N VAL A 6 11.65 7.93 2.83
CA VAL A 6 11.31 8.65 1.59
C VAL A 6 11.03 10.13 1.89
N ALA A 7 10.31 10.45 2.96
CA ALA A 7 10.06 11.85 3.32
C ALA A 7 11.31 12.62 3.81
N LYS A 8 12.34 11.93 4.31
CA LYS A 8 13.57 12.56 4.83
C LYS A 8 14.67 12.66 3.78
N TYR A 9 14.88 11.59 3.02
CA TYR A 9 15.99 11.46 2.06
C TYR A 9 15.53 11.53 0.60
N GLY A 10 14.21 11.60 0.36
CA GLY A 10 13.64 11.46 -0.98
C GLY A 10 13.83 10.05 -1.52
N THR A 11 13.72 9.95 -2.83
CA THR A 11 13.98 8.74 -3.64
C THR A 11 15.35 8.81 -4.32
N GLN A 12 16.27 9.65 -3.82
CA GLN A 12 17.61 9.88 -4.40
C GLN A 12 17.60 10.29 -5.89
N GLY A 13 16.54 10.99 -6.32
CA GLY A 13 16.38 11.45 -7.70
C GLY A 13 15.60 10.49 -8.61
N LEU A 14 15.21 9.32 -8.11
CA LEU A 14 14.39 8.35 -8.84
C LEU A 14 12.91 8.73 -8.80
N ASP A 15 12.17 8.45 -9.87
CA ASP A 15 10.72 8.59 -9.87
C ASP A 15 10.06 7.45 -9.03
N PRO A 16 8.82 7.58 -8.54
CA PRO A 16 8.15 6.54 -7.76
C PRO A 16 8.06 5.17 -8.46
N VAL A 17 7.97 5.17 -9.80
CA VAL A 17 7.99 3.94 -10.60
C VAL A 17 9.34 3.24 -10.51
N GLU A 18 10.44 3.97 -10.67
CA GLU A 18 11.81 3.45 -10.61
C GLU A 18 12.15 2.96 -9.19
N THR A 19 11.70 3.71 -8.18
CA THR A 19 11.84 3.33 -6.77
C THR A 19 11.15 2.00 -6.49
N LEU A 20 9.92 1.84 -6.97
CA LEU A 20 9.17 0.60 -6.82
C LEU A 20 9.81 -0.55 -7.61
N LEU A 21 10.29 -0.31 -8.82
CA LEU A 21 11.00 -1.32 -9.61
C LEU A 21 12.23 -1.85 -8.85
N GLY A 22 13.03 -0.97 -8.26
CA GLY A 22 14.15 -1.36 -7.42
C GLY A 22 13.72 -2.22 -6.24
N ALA A 23 12.64 -1.83 -5.55
CA ALA A 23 12.07 -2.63 -4.46
C ALA A 23 11.57 -4.01 -4.93
N CYS A 24 10.93 -4.10 -6.11
CA CYS A 24 10.48 -5.36 -6.70
C CYS A 24 11.65 -6.28 -7.06
N ILE A 25 12.74 -5.75 -7.64
CA ILE A 25 13.94 -6.53 -7.96
C ILE A 25 14.56 -7.11 -6.68
N LEU A 26 14.72 -6.29 -5.64
CA LEU A 26 15.21 -6.76 -4.34
C LEU A 26 14.25 -7.79 -3.73
N GLY A 27 12.95 -7.56 -3.81
CA GLY A 27 11.92 -8.49 -3.37
C GLY A 27 12.03 -9.85 -4.07
N ILE A 28 12.23 -9.86 -5.39
CA ILE A 28 12.46 -11.09 -6.18
C ILE A 28 13.69 -11.82 -5.66
N ILE A 29 14.83 -11.14 -5.49
CA ILE A 29 16.07 -11.77 -5.00
C ILE A 29 15.84 -12.44 -3.64
N LEU A 30 15.09 -11.79 -2.75
CA LEU A 30 14.81 -12.30 -1.42
C LEU A 30 13.81 -13.47 -1.42
N ILE A 31 12.73 -13.36 -2.19
CA ILE A 31 11.64 -14.34 -2.14
C ILE A 31 11.89 -15.56 -3.03
N PHE A 32 12.57 -15.38 -4.16
CA PHE A 32 12.77 -16.42 -5.17
C PHE A 32 13.33 -17.75 -4.62
N PRO A 33 14.38 -17.76 -3.75
CA PRO A 33 14.88 -19.00 -3.17
C PRO A 33 13.82 -19.73 -2.33
N THR A 34 13.03 -18.97 -1.58
CA THR A 34 11.97 -19.54 -0.73
C THR A 34 10.80 -20.07 -1.55
N THR A 35 10.45 -19.39 -2.63
CA THR A 35 9.44 -19.85 -3.60
C THR A 35 9.84 -21.19 -4.23
N LEU A 36 11.11 -21.35 -4.62
CA LEU A 36 11.62 -22.62 -5.16
C LEU A 36 11.65 -23.71 -4.09
N ALA A 37 12.18 -23.42 -2.90
CA ALA A 37 12.29 -24.40 -1.82
C ALA A 37 10.92 -24.91 -1.32
N SER A 38 9.89 -24.07 -1.37
CA SER A 38 8.52 -24.41 -0.94
C SER A 38 7.64 -24.98 -2.05
N GLY A 39 8.15 -25.04 -3.29
CA GLY A 39 7.36 -25.48 -4.46
C GLY A 39 6.21 -24.55 -4.82
N GLN A 40 6.23 -23.29 -4.38
CA GLN A 40 5.19 -22.27 -4.63
C GLN A 40 5.43 -21.50 -5.95
N TRP A 41 6.21 -22.07 -6.87
CA TRP A 41 6.48 -21.45 -8.15
C TRP A 41 5.21 -21.44 -9.01
N ILE A 42 4.94 -20.31 -9.65
CA ILE A 42 3.80 -20.11 -10.56
C ILE A 42 4.33 -20.11 -11.99
N ASP A 43 3.76 -20.94 -12.86
CA ASP A 43 4.10 -20.93 -14.28
C ASP A 43 3.44 -19.73 -14.97
N LEU A 44 4.26 -18.89 -15.60
CA LEU A 44 3.82 -17.68 -16.31
C LEU A 44 3.31 -17.98 -17.72
N ARG A 45 3.40 -19.24 -18.17
CA ARG A 45 2.91 -19.66 -19.50
C ARG A 45 1.39 -19.81 -19.51
N LEU A 46 0.78 -19.46 -20.63
CA LEU A 46 -0.64 -19.68 -20.88
C LEU A 46 -0.90 -21.18 -21.20
N PRO A 47 -2.11 -21.70 -20.92
CA PRO A 47 -3.29 -21.00 -20.39
C PRO A 47 -3.33 -20.92 -18.87
N TRP A 48 -3.77 -19.78 -18.34
CA TRP A 48 -3.91 -19.52 -16.90
C TRP A 48 -5.24 -20.00 -16.33
N SER A 49 -5.20 -20.42 -15.06
CA SER A 49 -6.37 -20.72 -14.24
C SER A 49 -6.88 -19.46 -13.52
N ALA A 50 -8.08 -19.51 -12.93
CA ALA A 50 -8.65 -18.36 -12.23
C ALA A 50 -7.76 -17.80 -11.08
N PRO A 51 -7.10 -18.63 -10.24
CA PRO A 51 -6.12 -18.16 -9.27
C PRO A 51 -4.96 -17.36 -9.87
N ASP A 52 -4.46 -17.80 -11.03
CA ASP A 52 -3.33 -17.13 -11.70
C ASP A 52 -3.73 -15.73 -12.18
N TYR A 53 -4.94 -15.60 -12.75
CA TYR A 53 -5.51 -14.30 -13.11
C TYR A 53 -5.71 -13.39 -11.89
N ALA A 54 -6.19 -13.95 -10.77
CA ALA A 54 -6.37 -13.18 -9.53
C ALA A 54 -5.03 -12.63 -9.02
N LEU A 55 -3.96 -13.44 -9.06
CA LEU A 55 -2.61 -13.01 -8.68
C LEU A 55 -2.04 -11.97 -9.64
N PHE A 56 -2.24 -12.14 -10.95
CA PHE A 56 -1.81 -11.17 -11.94
C PHE A 56 -2.49 -9.80 -11.75
N VAL A 57 -3.82 -9.79 -11.61
CA VAL A 57 -4.58 -8.57 -11.36
C VAL A 57 -4.19 -7.92 -10.02
N SER A 58 -4.06 -8.73 -8.96
CA SER A 58 -3.59 -8.24 -7.65
C SER A 58 -2.20 -7.61 -7.75
N SER A 59 -1.30 -8.18 -8.54
CA SER A 59 0.05 -7.63 -8.75
C SER A 59 0.00 -6.29 -9.48
N LEU A 60 -0.86 -6.14 -10.49
CA LEU A 60 -1.05 -4.88 -11.20
C LEU A 60 -1.62 -3.79 -10.28
N LEU A 61 -2.62 -4.13 -9.46
CA LEU A 61 -3.17 -3.24 -8.46
C LEU A 61 -2.11 -2.83 -7.42
N HIS A 62 -1.27 -3.77 -6.98
CA HIS A 62 -0.18 -3.49 -6.06
C HIS A 62 0.78 -2.44 -6.65
N VAL A 63 1.21 -2.63 -7.91
CA VAL A 63 2.09 -1.67 -8.60
C VAL A 63 1.46 -0.27 -8.61
N PHE A 64 0.20 -0.18 -9.05
CA PHE A 64 -0.49 1.11 -9.13
C PHE A 64 -0.63 1.80 -7.76
N VAL A 65 -1.09 1.07 -6.74
CA VAL A 65 -1.30 1.61 -5.39
C VAL A 65 0.02 2.03 -4.76
N TYR A 66 1.07 1.23 -4.89
CA TYR A 66 2.34 1.50 -4.23
C TYR A 66 3.11 2.64 -4.90
N THR A 67 3.12 2.70 -6.24
CA THR A 67 3.68 3.86 -6.96
C THR A 67 2.96 5.14 -6.55
N THR A 68 1.63 5.11 -6.48
CA THR A 68 0.82 6.26 -6.05
C THR A 68 1.12 6.64 -4.60
N TYR A 69 1.33 5.67 -3.72
CA TYR A 69 1.71 5.91 -2.33
C TYR A 69 3.08 6.59 -2.21
N VAL A 70 4.11 6.09 -2.90
CA VAL A 70 5.46 6.69 -2.90
C VAL A 70 5.42 8.12 -3.45
N TRP A 71 4.68 8.33 -4.54
CA TRP A 71 4.42 9.66 -5.10
C TRP A 71 3.75 10.58 -4.07
N LEU A 72 2.71 10.09 -3.39
CA LEU A 72 1.96 10.85 -2.39
C LEU A 72 2.86 11.25 -1.21
N VAL A 73 3.68 10.34 -0.69
CA VAL A 73 4.63 10.63 0.40
C VAL A 73 5.52 11.83 0.06
N GLY A 74 6.04 11.91 -1.17
CA GLY A 74 6.84 13.04 -1.64
C GLY A 74 6.08 14.37 -1.70
N ARG A 75 4.75 14.33 -1.89
CA ARG A 75 3.90 15.53 -2.02
C ARG A 75 3.39 16.07 -0.68
N VAL A 76 2.88 15.20 0.18
CA VAL A 76 2.14 15.60 1.41
C VAL A 76 2.86 15.21 2.70
N GLY A 77 3.99 14.53 2.59
CA GLY A 77 4.79 14.03 3.71
C GLY A 77 4.27 12.70 4.26
N SER A 78 5.13 12.02 5.03
CA SER A 78 4.87 10.65 5.51
C SER A 78 3.69 10.53 6.46
N VAL A 79 3.43 11.55 7.30
CA VAL A 79 2.36 11.53 8.31
C VAL A 79 0.97 11.64 7.70
N PHE A 80 0.83 12.46 6.66
CA PHE A 80 -0.44 12.55 5.94
C PHE A 80 -0.62 11.37 4.99
N ALA A 81 0.46 10.94 4.31
CA ALA A 81 0.41 9.76 3.46
C ALA A 81 0.06 8.48 4.24
N SER A 82 0.45 8.37 5.52
CA SER A 82 0.07 7.23 6.36
C SER A 82 -1.44 7.17 6.65
N GLN A 83 -2.20 8.24 6.37
CA GLN A 83 -3.65 8.19 6.48
C GLN A 83 -4.30 7.21 5.49
N VAL A 84 -3.60 6.88 4.39
CA VAL A 84 -4.06 5.88 3.41
C VAL A 84 -4.29 4.52 4.08
N SER A 85 -3.47 4.13 5.06
CA SER A 85 -3.66 2.86 5.77
C SER A 85 -5.00 2.79 6.50
N TYR A 86 -5.49 3.90 7.07
CA TYR A 86 -6.79 3.94 7.73
C TYR A 86 -7.95 3.84 6.73
N ALA A 87 -7.81 4.45 5.55
CA ALA A 87 -8.78 4.28 4.48
C ALA A 87 -8.83 2.82 4.01
N VAL A 88 -7.67 2.17 3.82
CA VAL A 88 -7.59 0.74 3.49
C VAL A 88 -8.26 -0.12 4.55
N THR A 89 -8.05 0.16 5.84
CA THR A 89 -8.74 -0.54 6.93
C THR A 89 -10.25 -0.40 6.82
N LEU A 90 -10.75 0.82 6.58
CA LEU A 90 -12.18 1.06 6.41
C LEU A 90 -12.75 0.27 5.22
N PHE A 91 -12.07 0.28 4.06
CA PHE A 91 -12.51 -0.50 2.90
C PHE A 91 -12.47 -2.00 3.17
N ALA A 92 -11.43 -2.51 3.85
CA ALA A 92 -11.34 -3.92 4.20
C ALA A 92 -12.55 -4.38 5.04
N VAL A 93 -13.01 -3.54 5.96
CA VAL A 93 -14.22 -3.78 6.77
C VAL A 93 -15.46 -3.84 5.89
N PHE A 94 -15.63 -2.89 4.96
CA PHE A 94 -16.76 -2.92 4.03
C PHE A 94 -16.74 -4.16 3.14
N TRP A 95 -15.57 -4.53 2.61
CA TRP A 95 -15.42 -5.76 1.85
C TRP A 95 -15.73 -7.00 2.70
N SER A 96 -15.35 -7.02 3.98
CA SER A 96 -15.70 -8.12 4.88
C SER A 96 -17.21 -8.27 5.04
N ILE A 97 -17.92 -7.16 5.27
CA ILE A 97 -19.39 -7.17 5.39
C ILE A 97 -20.03 -7.66 4.09
N ILE A 98 -19.57 -7.17 2.94
CA ILE A 98 -20.16 -7.47 1.63
C ILE A 98 -19.85 -8.90 1.17
N LEU A 99 -18.60 -9.35 1.29
CA LEU A 99 -18.14 -10.62 0.75
C LEU A 99 -18.34 -11.79 1.71
N LEU A 100 -18.16 -11.56 3.01
CA LEU A 100 -18.23 -12.59 4.05
C LEU A 100 -19.54 -12.53 4.85
N GLY A 101 -20.36 -11.50 4.66
CA GLY A 101 -21.63 -11.34 5.38
C GLY A 101 -21.48 -11.01 6.85
N GLU A 102 -20.31 -10.50 7.26
CA GLU A 102 -20.04 -10.17 8.66
C GLU A 102 -20.97 -9.08 9.18
N ARG A 103 -21.33 -9.19 10.47
CA ARG A 103 -22.18 -8.22 11.18
C ARG A 103 -21.42 -7.64 12.36
N PRO A 104 -20.66 -6.54 12.14
CA PRO A 104 -19.88 -5.95 13.22
C PRO A 104 -20.77 -5.39 14.32
N GLY A 105 -20.42 -5.67 15.57
CA GLY A 105 -21.14 -5.20 16.74
C GLY A 105 -20.98 -3.70 17.00
N LEU A 106 -21.75 -3.16 17.94
CA LEU A 106 -21.77 -1.72 18.25
C LEU A 106 -20.40 -1.17 18.67
N TRP A 107 -19.64 -1.93 19.47
CA TRP A 107 -18.29 -1.55 19.91
C TRP A 107 -17.31 -1.38 18.75
N PHE A 108 -17.45 -2.22 17.72
CA PHE A 108 -16.63 -2.13 16.53
C PHE A 108 -16.86 -0.79 15.82
N TRP A 109 -18.12 -0.40 15.62
CA TRP A 109 -18.46 0.90 15.02
C TRP A 109 -18.00 2.09 15.87
N GLY A 110 -18.08 1.97 17.20
CA GLY A 110 -17.54 2.97 18.11
C GLY A 110 -16.03 3.16 17.96
N ALA A 111 -15.26 2.06 17.90
CA ALA A 111 -13.82 2.11 17.67
C ALA A 111 -13.47 2.68 16.30
N LEU A 112 -14.22 2.29 15.25
CA LEU A 112 -14.07 2.83 13.91
C LEU A 112 -14.29 4.35 13.88
N LEU A 113 -15.32 4.85 14.57
CA LEU A 113 -15.60 6.28 14.67
C LEU A 113 -14.49 7.05 15.37
N ILE A 114 -13.96 6.53 16.48
CA ILE A 114 -12.84 7.15 17.20
C ILE A 114 -11.60 7.22 16.29
N MET A 115 -11.30 6.16 15.54
CA MET A 115 -10.20 6.13 14.57
C MET A 115 -10.38 7.21 13.48
N LEU A 116 -11.58 7.34 12.91
CA LEU A 116 -11.89 8.33 11.88
C LEU A 116 -11.76 9.77 12.41
N LEU A 117 -12.16 10.02 13.65
CA LEU A 117 -11.94 11.32 14.31
C LEU A 117 -10.44 11.62 14.47
N GLY A 118 -9.66 10.63 14.87
CA GLY A 118 -8.20 10.76 14.94
C GLY A 118 -7.57 11.10 13.59
N MET A 119 -8.00 10.43 12.52
CA MET A 119 -7.57 10.70 11.15
C MET A 119 -7.92 12.12 10.69
N PHE A 120 -9.14 12.59 11.00
CA PHE A 120 -9.59 13.94 10.63
C PHE A 120 -8.72 15.06 11.23
N LEU A 121 -8.13 14.83 12.41
CA LEU A 121 -7.26 15.79 13.07
C LEU A 121 -5.84 15.86 12.45
N VAL A 122 -5.46 14.93 11.58
CA VAL A 122 -4.13 14.91 10.95
C VAL A 122 -4.08 15.86 9.77
N ALA A 123 -3.39 16.98 9.94
CA ALA A 123 -3.18 17.97 8.88
C ALA A 123 -1.95 17.64 8.00
N PRO A 124 -2.00 17.96 6.69
CA PRO A 124 -0.84 17.86 5.82
C PRO A 124 0.25 18.85 6.25
N ARG A 125 1.52 18.47 6.05
CA ARG A 125 2.65 19.33 6.39
C ARG A 125 2.61 20.59 5.52
N ARG A 126 2.56 21.78 6.13
CA ARG A 126 2.72 23.04 5.41
C ARG A 126 4.13 23.06 4.80
N GLN A 127 4.21 23.08 3.47
CA GLN A 127 5.44 23.43 2.78
C GLN A 127 5.60 24.94 2.94
N THR A 128 6.54 25.37 3.79
CA THR A 128 7.03 26.74 3.75
C THR A 128 7.68 26.92 2.39
N ALA A 129 7.01 27.62 1.48
CA ALA A 129 7.65 28.07 0.25
C ALA A 129 8.81 28.98 0.67
N SER A 130 10.05 28.51 0.55
CA SER A 130 11.20 29.39 0.52
C SER A 130 11.09 30.17 -0.79
N ILE A 131 10.72 31.45 -0.67
CA ILE A 131 10.94 32.41 -1.73
C ILE A 131 12.43 32.67 -1.72
N ASP A 132 13.16 31.98 -2.60
CA ASP A 132 14.52 32.33 -3.05
C ASP A 132 14.62 31.95 -4.54
#